data_AF-A0A2K3IWK0-F1
#
_entry.id   AF-A0A2K3IWK0-F1
#
_cell.length_a   1.000
_cell.length_b   1.000
_cell.length_c   1.000
_cell.angle_alpha   90.00
_cell.angle_beta   90.00
_cell.angle_gamma   90.00
#
_symmetry.space_group_name_H-M   'P 1'
#
loop_
_entity.id
_entity.type
_entity.pdbx_description
1 polymer ?
#
loop_
_entity_poly.entity_id
_entity_poly.type
_entity_poly.pdbx_seq_one_letter_code
_entity_poly.pdbx_strand_id
1 'polypeptide(L)'
;MNKKEITCIVCPIGCKIIIKTNGKKFELLEGNKCKQGVEYARSEALDPRRVLTSSVLVEDGIWPLVSVKTKKPIPKEKVFDVLKQIQRIKVNAPVKIGQVIAKNIANTNIDLIATKTIDKL
;
A
#
# COMPACT_ATOMS: atom_id res chain seq x y z
N MET A 1 -26.40 0.19 -9.12
CA MET A 1 -25.48 -0.16 -8.02
C MET A 1 -25.47 -1.66 -7.91
N ASN A 2 -24.29 -2.28 -7.91
CA ASN A 2 -24.12 -3.73 -7.92
C ASN A 2 -23.90 -4.25 -6.50
N LYS A 3 -24.43 -5.43 -6.21
CA LYS A 3 -24.21 -6.12 -4.93
C LYS A 3 -22.78 -6.69 -4.96
N LYS A 4 -22.02 -6.47 -3.89
CA LYS A 4 -20.64 -6.95 -3.73
C LYS A 4 -20.45 -7.45 -2.31
N GLU A 5 -19.70 -8.54 -2.15
CA GLU A 5 -19.29 -9.07 -0.86
C GLU A 5 -17.86 -8.62 -0.56
N ILE A 6 -17.64 -8.13 0.67
CA ILE A 6 -16.32 -7.73 1.17
C ILE A 6 -16.07 -8.45 2.49
N THR A 7 -15.00 -9.22 2.56
CA THR A 7 -14.49 -9.77 3.81
C THR A 7 -13.71 -8.70 4.56
N CYS A 8 -14.16 -8.35 5.75
CA CYS A 8 -13.44 -7.43 6.63
C CYS A 8 -12.15 -8.08 7.14
N ILE A 9 -11.00 -7.46 6.87
CA ILE A 9 -9.67 -7.95 7.29
C ILE A 9 -9.11 -7.21 8.52
N VAL A 10 -9.91 -6.34 9.14
CA VAL A 10 -9.47 -5.49 10.27
C VAL A 10 -9.23 -6.30 11.54
N CYS A 11 -9.96 -7.39 11.74
CA CYS A 11 -9.88 -8.22 12.94
C CYS A 11 -10.06 -9.71 12.58
N PRO A 12 -9.68 -10.65 13.47
CA PRO A 12 -9.68 -12.08 13.16
C PRO A 12 -11.08 -12.68 12.93
N ILE A 13 -12.16 -11.96 13.25
CA ILE A 13 -13.54 -12.42 13.04
C ILE A 13 -13.87 -12.56 11.54
N GLY A 14 -13.26 -11.73 10.67
CA GLY A 14 -13.42 -11.90 9.22
C GLY A 14 -14.85 -11.72 8.71
N CYS A 15 -15.60 -10.74 9.24
CA CYS A 15 -17.02 -10.56 8.90
C CYS A 15 -17.22 -10.42 7.38
N LYS A 16 -18.17 -11.17 6.82
CA LYS A 16 -18.61 -11.03 5.42
C LYS A 16 -19.64 -9.91 5.33
N ILE A 17 -19.24 -8.78 4.77
CA ILE A 17 -20.07 -7.59 4.67
C ILE A 17 -20.60 -7.48 3.25
N ILE A 18 -21.92 -7.45 3.13
CA ILE A 18 -22.61 -7.31 1.86
C ILE A 18 -22.94 -5.83 1.65
N ILE A 19 -22.52 -5.29 0.52
CA ILE A 19 -22.68 -3.88 0.18
C ILE A 19 -23.28 -3.73 -1.22
N LYS A 20 -23.87 -2.56 -1.48
CA LYS A 20 -24.27 -2.12 -2.81
C LYS A 20 -23.41 -0.92 -3.19
N THR A 21 -22.72 -1.00 -4.33
CA THR A 21 -21.83 0.09 -4.79
C THR A 21 -21.85 0.25 -6.31
N ASN A 22 -21.62 1.47 -6.77
CA ASN A 22 -21.33 1.78 -8.18
C ASN A 22 -19.94 2.41 -8.37
N GLY A 23 -19.05 2.26 -7.37
CA GLY A 23 -17.72 2.90 -7.34
C GLY A 23 -17.72 4.34 -6.83
N LYS A 24 -18.89 5.00 -6.69
CA LYS A 24 -19.00 6.37 -6.13
C LYS A 24 -19.90 6.43 -4.90
N LYS A 25 -21.00 5.68 -4.92
CA LYS A 25 -21.96 5.57 -3.82
C LYS A 25 -21.78 4.24 -3.11
N PHE A 26 -21.82 4.30 -1.79
CA PHE A 26 -21.74 3.16 -0.89
C PHE A 26 -23.03 3.03 -0.10
N GLU A 27 -23.60 1.84 -0.10
CA GLU A 27 -24.75 1.47 0.71
C GLU A 27 -24.45 0.13 1.40
N LEU A 28 -24.59 0.10 2.71
CA LEU A 28 -24.43 -1.11 3.52
C LEU A 28 -25.74 -1.89 3.49
N LEU A 29 -25.68 -3.19 3.19
CA LEU A 29 -26.86 -4.06 3.25
C LEU A 29 -26.90 -4.82 4.57
N GLU A 30 -25.91 -5.67 4.82
CA GLU A 30 -25.89 -6.54 6.01
C GLU A 30 -24.50 -7.14 6.26
N GLY A 31 -24.31 -7.78 7.42
CA GLY A 31 -23.13 -8.61 7.73
C GLY A 31 -21.99 -7.92 8.49
N ASN A 32 -22.08 -6.62 8.79
CA ASN A 32 -21.12 -5.95 9.68
C ASN A 32 -21.43 -6.24 11.15
N LYS A 33 -20.40 -6.51 11.97
CA LYS A 33 -20.53 -6.67 13.42
C LYS A 33 -20.02 -5.47 14.24
N CYS A 34 -19.40 -4.50 13.58
CA CYS A 34 -18.83 -3.32 14.23
C CYS A 34 -18.77 -2.13 13.26
N LYS A 35 -18.50 -0.93 13.80
CA LYS A 35 -18.33 0.32 13.03
C LYS A 35 -17.09 0.27 12.12
N GLN A 36 -15.98 -0.25 12.64
CA GLN A 36 -14.72 -0.39 11.89
C GLN A 36 -14.88 -1.25 10.62
N GLY A 37 -15.73 -2.29 10.68
CA GLY A 37 -16.01 -3.12 9.51
C GLY A 37 -16.72 -2.36 8.39
N VAL A 38 -17.66 -1.47 8.75
CA VAL A 38 -18.36 -0.61 7.77
C VAL A 38 -17.40 0.37 7.14
N GLU A 39 -16.54 1.01 7.93
CA GLU A 39 -15.53 1.95 7.46
C GLU A 39 -14.53 1.27 6.51
N TYR A 40 -14.06 0.08 6.88
CA TYR A 40 -13.20 -0.73 6.02
C TYR A 40 -13.89 -1.10 4.71
N ALA A 41 -15.11 -1.65 4.76
CA ALA A 41 -15.85 -2.02 3.57
C ALA A 41 -16.12 -0.81 2.65
N ARG A 42 -16.39 0.35 3.24
CA ARG A 42 -16.56 1.61 2.49
C ARG A 42 -15.28 2.05 1.80
N SER A 43 -14.16 2.06 2.53
CA SER A 43 -12.84 2.38 1.98
C SER A 43 -12.46 1.42 0.86
N GLU A 44 -12.58 0.12 1.10
CA GLU A 44 -12.23 -0.93 0.13
C GLU A 44 -13.15 -0.93 -1.11
N ALA A 45 -14.38 -0.43 -0.99
CA ALA A 45 -15.32 -0.32 -2.10
C ALA A 45 -15.11 0.93 -2.98
N LEU A 46 -14.68 2.05 -2.39
CA LEU A 46 -14.62 3.34 -3.07
C LEU A 46 -13.20 3.75 -3.45
N ASP A 47 -12.23 3.52 -2.57
CA ASP A 47 -10.82 3.87 -2.77
C ASP A 47 -9.93 2.83 -2.08
N PRO A 48 -9.80 1.64 -2.69
CA PRO A 48 -8.99 0.57 -2.12
C PRO A 48 -7.52 1.00 -2.10
N ARG A 49 -6.94 1.18 -0.91
CA ARG A 49 -5.53 1.55 -0.73
C ARG A 49 -4.70 0.45 -0.06
N ARG A 50 -3.38 0.41 -0.31
CA ARG A 50 -2.43 -0.54 0.29
C ARG A 50 -1.07 0.11 0.51
N VAL A 51 -0.37 -0.27 1.57
CA VAL A 51 1.07 0.01 1.68
C VAL A 51 1.79 -0.93 0.71
N LEU A 52 2.50 -0.37 -0.25
CA LEU A 52 3.28 -1.17 -1.20
C LEU A 52 4.66 -1.42 -0.62
N THR A 53 5.07 -2.68 -0.56
CA THR A 53 6.43 -3.12 -0.21
C THR A 53 7.13 -3.64 -1.46
N SER A 54 8.43 -3.38 -1.57
CA SER A 54 9.28 -3.84 -2.68
C SER A 54 10.76 -3.77 -2.29
N SER A 55 11.66 -3.82 -3.27
CA SER A 55 13.10 -3.68 -3.06
C SER A 55 13.71 -2.77 -4.12
N VAL A 56 14.82 -2.10 -3.77
CA VAL A 56 15.60 -1.22 -4.66
C VAL A 56 17.05 -1.69 -4.66
N LEU A 57 17.71 -1.61 -5.82
CA LEU A 57 19.12 -1.95 -5.98
C LEU A 57 20.01 -1.00 -5.18
N VAL A 58 20.97 -1.57 -4.45
CA VAL A 58 21.98 -0.81 -3.72
C VAL A 58 23.36 -1.10 -4.29
N GLU A 59 24.02 -0.06 -4.76
CA GLU A 59 25.41 -0.09 -5.22
C GLU A 59 26.35 0.13 -4.02
N ASP A 60 27.50 -0.55 -4.03
CA ASP A 60 28.52 -0.55 -2.98
C ASP A 60 28.03 -0.93 -1.56
N GLY A 61 26.90 -1.62 -1.45
CA GLY A 61 26.35 -2.06 -0.18
C GLY A 61 26.78 -3.47 0.22
N ILE A 62 26.84 -3.73 1.52
CA ILE A 62 26.98 -5.10 2.07
C ILE A 62 25.90 -6.07 1.59
N TRP A 63 24.76 -5.52 1.14
CA TRP A 63 23.67 -6.25 0.49
C TRP A 63 23.30 -5.54 -0.83
N PRO A 64 23.03 -6.29 -1.91
CA PRO A 64 22.71 -5.71 -3.22
C PRO A 64 21.31 -5.09 -3.30
N LEU A 65 20.46 -5.31 -2.29
CA LEU A 65 19.07 -4.86 -2.28
C LEU A 65 18.65 -4.34 -0.89
N VAL A 66 17.97 -3.18 -0.89
CA VAL A 66 17.26 -2.63 0.28
C VAL A 66 15.77 -2.81 0.14
N SER A 67 15.13 -3.31 1.20
CA SER A 67 13.68 -3.39 1.27
C SER A 67 13.10 -1.99 1.46
N VAL A 68 12.07 -1.68 0.70
CA VAL A 68 11.40 -0.38 0.70
C VAL A 68 9.90 -0.55 0.89
N LYS A 69 9.25 0.49 1.40
CA LYS A 69 7.79 0.58 1.43
C LYS A 69 7.32 1.99 1.11
N THR A 70 6.09 2.13 0.64
CA THR A 70 5.44 3.45 0.60
C THR A 70 5.18 3.93 2.03
N LYS A 71 5.46 5.21 2.30
CA LYS A 71 5.29 5.80 3.64
C LYS A 71 3.83 5.76 4.13
N LYS A 72 2.88 5.79 3.20
CA LYS A 72 1.43 5.69 3.42
C LYS A 72 0.80 4.74 2.40
N PRO A 73 -0.45 4.28 2.62
CA PRO A 73 -1.17 3.50 1.63
C PRO A 73 -1.41 4.28 0.32
N ILE A 74 -1.07 3.68 -0.82
CA ILE A 74 -1.34 4.20 -2.17
C ILE A 74 -2.64 3.59 -2.73
N PRO A 75 -3.34 4.26 -3.66
CA PRO A 75 -4.46 3.68 -4.40
C PRO A 75 -4.05 2.39 -5.12
N LYS A 76 -4.92 1.37 -5.09
CA LYS A 76 -4.66 0.06 -5.70
C LYS A 76 -4.33 0.17 -7.19
N GLU A 77 -5.01 1.06 -7.89
CA GLU A 77 -4.77 1.33 -9.31
C GLU A 77 -3.35 1.87 -9.61
N LYS A 78 -2.71 2.53 -8.63
CA LYS A 78 -1.35 3.07 -8.75
C LYS A 78 -0.24 2.08 -8.43
N VAL A 79 -0.57 0.88 -7.95
CA VAL A 79 0.43 -0.12 -7.53
C VAL A 79 1.43 -0.43 -8.65
N PHE A 80 0.94 -0.70 -9.86
CA PHE A 80 1.81 -1.05 -10.99
C PHE A 80 2.64 0.14 -11.49
N ASP A 81 2.11 1.36 -11.44
CA ASP A 81 2.85 2.57 -11.79
C ASP A 81 4.02 2.78 -10.82
N VAL A 82 3.78 2.60 -9.52
CA VAL A 82 4.82 2.71 -8.50
C VAL A 82 5.87 1.61 -8.67
N LEU A 83 5.48 0.36 -8.92
CA LEU A 83 6.43 -0.74 -9.18
C LEU A 83 7.34 -0.47 -10.39
N LYS A 84 6.79 0.06 -11.49
CA LYS A 84 7.57 0.44 -12.67
C LYS A 84 8.59 1.53 -12.37
N GLN A 85 8.26 2.48 -11.50
CA GLN A 85 9.22 3.49 -11.07
C GLN A 85 10.29 2.91 -10.16
N ILE A 86 9.91 2.09 -9.18
CA ILE A 86 10.85 1.42 -8.26
C ILE A 86 11.92 0.64 -9.03
N GLN A 87 11.53 -0.09 -10.07
CA GLN A 87 12.45 -0.91 -10.89
C GLN A 87 13.57 -0.10 -11.55
N ARG A 88 13.40 1.21 -11.72
CA ARG A 88 14.39 2.12 -12.33
C ARG A 88 15.28 2.81 -11.30
N ILE A 89 14.98 2.68 -10.01
CA ILE A 89 15.73 3.34 -8.95
C ILE A 89 16.93 2.47 -8.58
N LYS A 90 18.06 3.13 -8.41
CA LYS A 90 19.27 2.60 -7.78
C LYS A 90 19.74 3.61 -6.75
N VAL A 91 20.29 3.14 -5.64
CA VAL A 91 20.86 4.00 -4.59
C VAL A 91 22.24 3.51 -4.19
N ASN A 92 23.09 4.39 -3.70
CA ASN A 92 24.40 4.02 -3.18
C ASN A 92 24.31 3.78 -1.67
N ALA A 93 25.09 2.82 -1.17
CA ALA A 93 25.32 2.67 0.26
C ALA A 93 26.15 3.85 0.83
N PRO A 94 25.97 4.23 2.10
CA PRO A 94 25.04 3.63 3.05
C PRO A 94 23.58 4.10 2.86
N VAL A 95 22.64 3.18 3.10
CA VAL A 95 21.20 3.48 3.16
C VAL A 95 20.72 3.30 4.59
N LYS A 96 20.03 4.28 5.17
CA LYS A 96 19.50 4.19 6.55
C LYS A 96 18.04 3.78 6.57
N ILE A 97 17.62 3.06 7.60
CA ILE A 97 16.19 2.83 7.86
C ILE A 97 15.42 4.16 7.93
N GLY A 98 14.26 4.21 7.25
CA GLY A 98 13.43 5.42 7.15
C GLY A 98 13.92 6.45 6.14
N GLN A 99 15.08 6.24 5.50
CA GLN A 99 15.57 7.12 4.43
C GLN A 99 14.58 7.18 3.28
N VAL A 100 14.30 8.39 2.79
CA VAL A 100 13.47 8.60 1.61
C VAL A 100 14.30 8.25 0.37
N ILE A 101 13.87 7.22 -0.34
CA ILE A 101 14.49 6.73 -1.57
C ILE A 101 13.97 7.50 -2.79
N ALA A 102 12.68 7.82 -2.79
CA ALA A 102 12.06 8.67 -3.80
C ALA A 102 10.90 9.45 -3.19
N LYS A 103 10.83 10.75 -3.51
CA LYS A 103 9.71 11.62 -3.12
C LYS A 103 8.59 11.53 -4.14
N ASN A 104 7.34 11.61 -3.68
CA ASN A 104 6.15 11.65 -4.55
C ASN A 104 6.16 10.54 -5.64
N ILE A 105 6.34 9.28 -5.23
CA ILE A 105 6.49 8.16 -6.15
C ILE A 105 5.22 7.99 -7.00
N ALA A 106 5.38 7.92 -8.32
CA ALA A 106 4.34 7.84 -9.34
C ALA A 106 3.22 8.89 -9.20
N ASN A 107 3.56 10.11 -8.78
CA ASN A 107 2.61 11.22 -8.57
C ASN A 107 1.50 10.89 -7.55
N THR A 108 1.81 10.07 -6.55
CA THR A 108 0.85 9.67 -5.51
C THR A 108 0.83 10.61 -4.30
N ASN A 109 1.70 11.63 -4.27
CA ASN A 109 2.03 12.46 -3.11
C ASN A 109 2.53 11.66 -1.89
N ILE A 110 3.06 10.46 -2.13
CA ILE A 110 3.56 9.55 -1.09
C ILE A 110 5.03 9.22 -1.39
N ASP A 111 5.85 9.22 -0.35
CA ASP A 111 7.27 8.89 -0.47
C ASP A 111 7.50 7.37 -0.41
N LEU A 112 8.55 6.92 -1.08
CA LEU A 112 9.13 5.59 -0.92
C LEU A 112 10.27 5.65 0.10
N ILE A 113 10.21 4.81 1.13
CA ILE A 113 11.19 4.80 2.22
C ILE A 113 11.86 3.43 2.40
N ALA A 114 13.12 3.41 2.81
CA ALA A 114 13.83 2.20 3.20
C ALA A 114 13.32 1.65 4.54
N THR A 115 13.25 0.32 4.67
CA THR A 115 12.81 -0.36 5.89
C THR A 115 13.93 -1.07 6.65
N LYS A 116 15.16 -1.04 6.12
CA LYS A 116 16.36 -1.54 6.80
C LYS A 116 17.56 -0.66 6.47
N THR A 117 18.61 -0.75 7.27
CA THR A 117 19.91 -0.14 6.99
C THR A 117 20.75 -1.08 6.12
N ILE A 118 21.52 -0.51 5.19
CA ILE A 118 22.58 -1.19 4.44
C ILE A 118 23.83 -0.35 4.57
N ASP A 119 24.85 -0.93 5.20
CA ASP A 119 26.16 -0.31 5.32
C ASP A 119 26.95 -0.45 4.01
N LYS A 120 27.97 0.39 3.87
CA LYS A 120 28.89 0.32 2.73
C LYS A 120 29.78 -0.93 2.88
N LEU A 121 30.11 -1.56 1.75
CA LEU A 121 31.05 -2.68 1.69
C LEU A 121 32.43 -2.28 2.21
#